data_AF-A0A1H3EBV4-F1
#
_entry.id   AF-A0A1H3EBV4-F1
#
_cell.length_a   1.000
_cell.length_b   1.000
_cell.length_c   1.000
_cell.angle_alpha   90.00
_cell.angle_beta   90.00
_cell.angle_gamma   90.00
#
_symmetry.space_group_name_H-M   'P 1'
#
loop_
_entity.id
_entity.type
_entity.pdbx_description
1 polymer ?
#
loop_
_entity_poly.entity_id
_entity_poly.type
_entity_poly.pdbx_seq_one_letter_code
_entity_poly.pdbx_strand_id
1 'polypeptide(L)'
;MTIDEIKAAVDAGQTVHWANTGYRVHKDRLGQYLITYVPNGSCIGLTDRGGQRLNGDEAEFFVAGPEEDHEENPGHRSRKDGQGRGAAPGGAGALPLGRQL
;
A
#
# COMPACT_ATOMS: atom_id res chain seq x y z
N MET A 1 20.13 -15.68 -6.82
CA MET A 1 19.53 -15.26 -8.10
C MET A 1 20.60 -14.57 -8.93
N THR A 2 20.69 -14.88 -10.22
CA THR A 2 21.60 -14.20 -11.16
C THR A 2 21.06 -12.83 -11.58
N ILE A 3 21.89 -11.99 -12.21
CA ILE A 3 21.47 -10.68 -12.74
C ILE A 3 20.24 -10.82 -13.65
N ASP A 4 20.24 -11.81 -14.55
CA ASP A 4 19.14 -12.00 -15.51
C ASP A 4 17.86 -12.51 -14.83
N GLU A 5 17.97 -13.41 -13.84
CA GLU A 5 16.83 -13.87 -13.04
C GLU A 5 16.19 -12.72 -12.26
N ILE A 6 17.00 -11.85 -11.65
CA ILE A 6 16.52 -10.69 -10.89
C ILE A 6 15.78 -9.74 -11.82
N LYS A 7 16.37 -9.40 -12.98
CA LYS A 7 15.74 -8.51 -13.96
C LYS A 7 14.42 -9.07 -14.47
N ALA A 8 14.40 -10.36 -14.84
CA ALA A 8 13.20 -11.04 -15.32
C ALA A 8 12.08 -11.03 -14.26
N ALA A 9 12.40 -11.30 -13.00
CA ALA A 9 11.43 -11.25 -11.90
C ALA A 9 10.86 -9.83 -11.70
N VAL A 10 11.72 -8.80 -11.73
CA VAL A 10 11.30 -7.40 -11.66
C VAL A 10 10.43 -7.00 -12.85
N ASP A 11 10.81 -7.38 -14.07
CA ASP A 11 10.04 -7.10 -15.28
C ASP A 11 8.69 -7.86 -15.29
N ALA A 12 8.61 -9.01 -14.65
CA ALA A 12 7.37 -9.76 -14.41
C ALA A 12 6.49 -9.16 -13.29
N GLY A 13 6.94 -8.08 -12.63
CA GLY A 13 6.21 -7.42 -11.55
C GLY A 13 6.34 -8.12 -10.19
N GLN A 14 7.23 -9.10 -10.06
CA GLN A 14 7.48 -9.78 -8.80
C GLN A 14 8.28 -8.87 -7.85
N THR A 15 8.00 -8.95 -6.55
CA THR A 15 8.78 -8.24 -5.55
C THR A 15 10.08 -9.00 -5.27
N VAL A 16 11.21 -8.41 -5.65
CA VAL A 16 12.54 -8.94 -5.33
C VAL A 16 13.16 -8.14 -4.21
N HIS A 17 13.72 -8.83 -3.23
CA HIS A 17 14.45 -8.27 -2.08
C HIS A 17 15.93 -8.63 -2.14
N TRP A 18 16.75 -7.86 -1.41
CA TRP A 18 18.18 -8.12 -1.22
C TRP A 18 18.54 -8.11 0.26
N ALA A 19 19.16 -9.17 0.76
CA ALA A 19 19.62 -9.36 2.14
C ALA A 19 18.51 -9.36 3.23
N ASN A 20 17.46 -8.55 3.10
CA ASN A 20 16.27 -8.51 3.93
C ASN A 20 15.11 -7.79 3.20
N THR A 21 13.92 -7.84 3.78
CA THR A 21 12.70 -7.24 3.21
C THR A 21 12.72 -5.70 3.14
N GLY A 22 13.65 -5.05 3.83
CA GLY A 22 13.85 -3.60 3.80
C GLY A 22 14.46 -3.10 2.50
N TYR A 23 15.18 -3.95 1.74
CA TYR A 23 15.70 -3.59 0.42
C TYR A 23 14.81 -4.18 -0.66
N ARG A 24 14.42 -3.35 -1.64
CA ARG A 24 13.63 -3.76 -2.81
C ARG A 24 14.38 -3.48 -4.09
N VAL A 25 14.33 -4.43 -5.02
CA VAL A 25 14.81 -4.22 -6.39
C VAL A 25 13.65 -3.76 -7.26
N HIS A 26 13.85 -2.71 -8.03
CA HIS A 26 12.86 -2.22 -9.00
C HIS A 26 13.54 -1.64 -10.24
N LYS A 27 12.75 -1.46 -11.29
CA LYS A 27 13.16 -0.81 -12.54
C LYS A 27 12.56 0.60 -12.59
N ASP A 28 13.41 1.60 -12.71
CA ASP A 28 12.97 2.99 -12.80
C ASP A 28 12.42 3.35 -14.19
N ARG A 29 11.95 4.59 -14.36
CA ARG A 29 11.39 5.09 -15.63
C ARG A 29 12.41 5.20 -16.76
N LEU A 30 13.71 5.19 -16.44
CA LEU A 30 14.80 5.21 -17.40
C LEU A 30 15.27 3.79 -17.77
N GLY A 31 14.66 2.75 -17.18
CA GLY A 31 15.01 1.35 -17.39
C GLY A 31 16.20 0.87 -16.53
N GLN A 32 16.64 1.65 -15.55
CA GLN A 32 17.71 1.26 -14.63
C GLN A 32 17.16 0.35 -13.53
N TYR A 33 17.88 -0.72 -13.21
CA TYR A 33 17.54 -1.58 -12.08
C TYR A 33 18.29 -1.09 -10.84
N LEU A 34 17.53 -0.78 -9.79
CA LEU A 34 18.02 -0.17 -8.56
C LEU A 34 17.65 -1.06 -7.38
N ILE A 35 18.53 -1.08 -6.37
CA ILE A 35 18.24 -1.60 -5.05
C ILE A 35 17.97 -0.42 -4.14
N THR A 36 16.78 -0.36 -3.54
CA THR A 36 16.35 0.74 -2.68
C THR A 36 16.08 0.25 -1.28
N TYR A 37 16.70 0.88 -0.27
CA TYR A 37 16.32 0.68 1.12
C TYR A 37 15.05 1.50 1.41
N VAL A 38 13.92 0.81 1.55
CA VAL A 38 12.59 1.42 1.64
C VAL A 38 12.46 2.42 2.80
N PRO A 39 12.97 2.18 4.02
CA PRO A 39 12.76 3.08 5.14
C PRO A 39 13.31 4.50 4.98
N ASN A 40 14.36 4.69 4.17
CA ASN A 40 14.96 6.02 3.98
C ASN A 40 15.18 6.41 2.50
N GLY A 41 14.80 5.55 1.54
CA GLY A 41 14.90 5.83 0.11
C GLY A 41 16.33 5.84 -0.43
N SER A 42 17.32 5.35 0.32
CA SER A 42 18.69 5.21 -0.20
C SER A 42 18.71 4.20 -1.34
N CYS A 43 19.30 4.59 -2.47
CA CYS A 43 19.32 3.80 -3.70
C CYS A 43 20.76 3.54 -4.16
N ILE A 44 21.01 2.32 -4.59
CA ILE A 44 22.21 1.92 -5.32
C ILE A 44 21.79 1.21 -6.62
N GLY A 45 22.70 1.13 -7.60
CA GLY A 45 22.46 0.30 -8.78
C GLY A 45 22.38 -1.19 -8.39
N LEU A 46 21.59 -1.97 -9.13
CA LEU A 46 21.60 -3.44 -9.00
C LEU A 46 23.00 -4.01 -9.31
N THR A 47 23.65 -3.44 -10.31
CA THR A 47 24.98 -3.83 -10.79
C THR A 47 25.99 -2.71 -10.59
N ASP A 48 27.27 -3.04 -10.76
CA ASP A 48 28.33 -2.05 -10.95
C ASP A 48 28.09 -1.17 -12.19
N ARG A 49 28.94 -0.16 -12.38
CA ARG A 49 28.83 0.78 -13.52
C ARG A 49 28.92 0.08 -14.88
N GLY A 50 29.56 -1.09 -14.95
CA GLY A 50 29.70 -1.87 -16.17
C GLY A 50 28.51 -2.77 -16.48
N GLY A 51 27.58 -2.95 -15.53
CA GLY A 51 26.42 -3.83 -15.71
C GLY A 51 26.73 -5.32 -15.54
N GLN A 52 27.95 -5.68 -15.10
CA GLN A 52 28.49 -7.05 -15.21
C GLN A 52 28.44 -7.82 -13.90
N ARG A 53 28.49 -7.14 -12.76
CA ARG A 53 28.49 -7.76 -11.43
C ARG A 53 27.43 -7.12 -10.55
N LEU A 54 26.74 -7.92 -9.75
CA LEU A 54 25.84 -7.41 -8.71
C LEU A 54 26.63 -6.61 -7.66
N ASN A 55 26.00 -5.58 -7.12
CA ASN A 55 26.53 -4.86 -5.94
C ASN A 55 26.28 -5.61 -4.61
N GLY A 56 25.52 -6.71 -4.63
CA GLY A 56 25.29 -7.64 -3.52
C GLY A 56 25.63 -9.08 -3.89
N ASP A 57 25.59 -10.00 -2.92
CA ASP A 57 25.83 -11.42 -3.19
C ASP A 57 24.59 -12.07 -3.83
N GLU A 58 24.77 -12.91 -4.86
CA GLU A 58 23.68 -13.57 -5.57
C GLU A 58 22.75 -14.38 -4.64
N ALA A 59 23.29 -14.98 -3.57
CA ALA A 59 22.54 -15.78 -2.62
C ALA A 59 21.65 -14.94 -1.69
N GLU A 60 21.89 -13.64 -1.59
CA GLU A 60 21.12 -12.73 -0.74
C GLU A 60 19.85 -12.20 -1.43
N PHE A 61 19.69 -12.44 -2.74
CA PHE A 61 18.50 -12.03 -3.48
C PHE A 61 17.42 -13.10 -3.43
N PHE A 62 16.18 -12.68 -3.17
CA PHE A 62 15.03 -13.57 -3.12
C PHE A 62 13.75 -12.86 -3.58
N VAL A 63 12.85 -13.62 -4.18
CA VAL A 63 11.50 -13.17 -4.52
C VAL A 63 10.61 -13.31 -3.28
N ALA A 64 9.84 -12.28 -2.95
CA ALA A 64 8.82 -12.40 -1.91
C ALA A 64 7.82 -13.50 -2.31
N GLY A 65 7.39 -14.32 -1.36
CA GLY A 65 6.31 -15.28 -1.60
C GLY A 65 5.06 -14.57 -2.13
N PRO A 66 4.14 -15.29 -2.80
CA PRO A 66 2.87 -14.71 -3.18
C PRO A 66 2.26 -14.06 -1.93
N GLU A 67 1.99 -12.76 -1.99
CA GLU A 67 1.09 -12.16 -1.01
C GLU A 67 -0.23 -12.90 -1.23
N GLU A 68 -0.61 -13.75 -0.28
CA GLU A 68 -1.97 -14.27 -0.24
C GLU A 68 -2.86 -13.05 -0.37
N ASP A 69 -3.65 -12.97 -1.46
CA ASP A 69 -4.54 -11.86 -1.73
C ASP A 69 -5.30 -11.57 -0.45
N HIS A 70 -4.84 -10.57 0.31
CA HIS A 70 -5.59 -9.98 1.39
C HIS A 70 -6.67 -9.22 0.65
N GLU A 71 -7.71 -9.95 0.27
CA GLU A 71 -8.92 -9.45 -0.34
C GLU A 71 -9.37 -8.29 0.53
N GLU A 72 -9.08 -7.08 0.04
CA GLU A 72 -9.47 -5.83 0.64
C GLU A 72 -10.99 -5.92 0.78
N ASN A 73 -11.46 -6.23 2.00
CA ASN A 73 -12.88 -6.36 2.30
C ASN A 73 -13.55 -5.08 1.80
N PRO A 74 -14.40 -5.12 0.74
CA PRO A 74 -15.09 -3.94 0.25
C PRO A 74 -16.30 -3.71 1.15
N GLY A 75 -16.04 -3.43 2.42
CA GLY A 75 -17.00 -3.09 3.46
C GLY A 75 -17.52 -1.67 3.30
N HIS A 76 -17.77 -1.22 2.06
CA HIS A 76 -18.58 -0.05 1.80
C HIS A 76 -19.91 -0.49 1.19
N ARG A 77 -20.87 -0.85 2.04
CA ARG A 77 -22.31 -0.57 1.85
C ARG A 77 -23.14 -1.13 3.01
N SER A 78 -23.59 -0.24 3.89
CA SER A 78 -25.02 -0.06 4.15
C SER A 78 -25.24 1.09 5.13
N ARG A 79 -25.67 2.25 4.60
CA ARG A 79 -26.60 3.10 5.34
C ARG A 79 -27.80 2.20 5.68
N LYS A 80 -28.02 1.91 6.95
CA LYS A 80 -29.32 1.48 7.45
C LYS A 80 -29.75 2.47 8.52
N ASP A 81 -30.71 3.30 8.09
CA ASP A 81 -31.90 3.66 8.84
C ASP A 81 -31.68 4.29 10.21
N GLY A 82 -31.79 5.63 10.23
CA GLY A 82 -32.10 6.36 11.44
C GLY A 82 -33.40 5.85 12.04
N GLN A 83 -33.29 4.99 13.05
CA GLN A 83 -34.40 4.54 13.87
C GLN A 83 -34.74 5.64 14.88
N GLY A 84 -35.44 6.68 14.41
CA GLY A 84 -36.16 7.61 15.27
C GLY A 84 -37.44 6.95 15.77
N ARG A 85 -37.37 6.27 16.92
CA ARG A 85 -38.56 5.86 17.70
C ARG A 85 -38.41 6.34 19.14
N GLY A 86 -39.00 7.49 19.40
CA GLY A 86 -39.29 8.00 20.73
C GLY A 86 -40.63 8.72 20.69
N ALA A 87 -41.72 7.97 20.80
CA ALA A 87 -43.05 8.52 21.01
C ALA A 87 -43.19 8.87 22.51
N ALA A 88 -43.57 10.11 22.81
CA ALA A 88 -44.11 10.50 24.10
C ALA A 88 -45.50 11.12 23.87
N PRO A 89 -46.57 10.66 24.53
CA PRO A 89 -47.90 11.26 24.41
C PRO A 89 -48.20 12.23 25.56
N GLY A 90 -48.95 13.28 25.24
CA GLY A 90 -49.73 14.11 26.17
C GLY A 90 -48.94 15.26 26.84
N GLY A 91 -49.45 16.48 26.96
CA GLY A 91 -50.75 17.05 26.64
C GLY A 91 -50.76 18.55 26.99
N ALA A 92 -51.68 19.27 26.34
CA ALA A 92 -52.30 20.56 26.67
C ALA A 92 -51.52 21.66 27.44
N GLY A 93 -51.43 22.86 26.84
CA GLY A 93 -51.12 24.08 27.58
C GLY A 93 -50.91 25.34 26.74
N ALA A 94 -52.01 25.96 26.32
CA ALA A 94 -52.25 27.41 26.16
C ALA A 94 -51.19 28.35 25.50
N LEU A 95 -51.62 28.95 24.38
CA LEU A 95 -51.25 30.30 23.92
C LEU A 95 -51.71 31.36 24.95
N PRO A 96 -51.05 32.54 25.04
CA PRO A 96 -51.48 33.66 24.19
C PRO A 96 -50.37 34.59 23.67
N LEU A 97 -50.82 35.41 22.70
CA LEU A 97 -50.17 36.51 22.00
C LEU A 97 -49.52 37.59 22.91
N GLY A 98 -48.47 38.22 22.38
CA GLY A 98 -48.02 39.57 22.76
C GLY A 98 -46.61 39.86 22.20
N ARG A 99 -46.45 40.26 20.93
CA ARG A 99 -46.38 41.62 20.37
C ARG A 99 -45.03 42.34 20.60
N GLN A 100 -44.42 42.78 19.49
CA GLN A 100 -43.17 43.54 19.36
C GLN A 100 -43.16 44.86 20.15
N LEU A 101 -42.02 45.18 20.78
CA LEU A 101 -41.03 46.20 20.35
C LEU A 101 -39.75 46.05 21.19
#